data_AF-A0A7G7UES8-F1
#
_entry.id   AF-A0A7G7UES8-F1
#
_cell.length_a   1.000
_cell.length_b   1.000
_cell.length_c   1.000
_cell.angle_alpha   90.00
_cell.angle_beta   90.00
_cell.angle_gamma   90.00
#
_symmetry.space_group_name_H-M   'P 1'
#
loop_
_entity.id
_entity.type
_entity.pdbx_description
1 polymer ?
#
loop_
_entity_poly.entity_id
_entity_poly.type
_entity_poly.pdbx_seq_one_letter_code
_entity_poly.pdbx_strand_id
1 'polypeptide(L)'
;MRKHVKLDVPKANLHPLRITQGWKVNYNHFVEIDPITLEPNDDSWFLFTDSLLQLYHEQSSITLDLGWVPDISAEGNYLVSIVKNNDWENPIKEFSSDDYKKVIAHIQYHLKEVTRSWWK
;
A
#
# COMPACT_ATOMS: atom_id res chain seq x y z
N MET A 1 -9.95 -8.10 35.83
CA MET A 1 -9.36 -9.02 34.84
C MET A 1 -9.77 -8.55 33.44
N ARG A 2 -8.83 -7.99 32.66
CA ARG A 2 -9.09 -7.69 31.24
C ARG A 2 -9.09 -9.04 30.51
N LYS A 3 -10.23 -9.45 29.96
CA LYS A 3 -10.27 -10.61 29.07
C LYS A 3 -9.61 -10.18 27.77
N HIS A 4 -8.46 -10.78 27.44
CA HIS A 4 -7.90 -10.65 26.10
C HIS A 4 -8.85 -11.33 25.13
N VAL A 5 -9.55 -10.52 24.33
CA VAL A 5 -10.29 -11.04 23.18
C VAL A 5 -9.24 -11.38 22.14
N LYS A 6 -9.12 -12.66 21.78
CA LYS A 6 -8.43 -13.03 20.55
C LYS A 6 -9.30 -12.52 19.41
N LEU A 7 -8.86 -11.48 18.73
CA LEU A 7 -9.39 -11.13 17.42
C LEU A 7 -8.92 -12.23 16.47
N ASP A 8 -9.86 -12.94 15.86
CA ASP A 8 -9.57 -13.93 14.84
C ASP A 8 -9.38 -13.16 13.53
N VAL A 9 -8.20 -12.56 13.37
CA VAL A 9 -7.89 -11.74 12.20
C VAL A 9 -7.83 -12.65 10.97
N PRO A 10 -8.57 -12.33 9.89
CA PRO A 10 -8.56 -13.15 8.68
C PRO A 10 -7.14 -13.33 8.15
N LYS A 11 -6.76 -14.57 7.85
CA LYS A 11 -5.47 -14.88 7.22
C LYS A 11 -5.61 -14.75 5.71
N ALA A 12 -4.78 -13.91 5.10
CA ALA A 12 -4.74 -13.73 3.66
C ALA A 12 -3.29 -13.76 3.15
N ASN A 13 -3.12 -14.15 1.89
CA ASN A 13 -1.86 -13.98 1.17
C ASN A 13 -1.62 -12.48 0.88
N LEU A 14 -0.39 -12.12 0.53
CA LEU A 14 -0.04 -10.78 0.05
C LEU A 14 -0.03 -10.76 -1.48
N HIS A 15 -0.46 -9.63 -2.07
CA HIS A 15 -0.39 -9.45 -3.51
C HIS A 15 1.05 -9.56 -4.03
N PRO A 16 1.30 -10.29 -5.13
CA PRO A 16 2.62 -10.37 -5.73
C PRO A 16 2.99 -9.02 -6.38
N LEU A 17 4.13 -8.47 -5.98
CA LEU A 17 4.69 -7.23 -6.52
C LEU A 17 6.06 -7.48 -7.13
N ARG A 18 6.28 -7.03 -8.37
CA ARG A 18 7.62 -7.01 -8.98
C ARG A 18 8.36 -5.76 -8.52
N ILE A 19 9.11 -5.91 -7.44
CA ILE A 19 9.94 -4.85 -6.87
C ILE A 19 11.29 -4.84 -7.59
N THR A 20 11.66 -3.70 -8.19
CA THR A 20 12.94 -3.54 -8.87
C THR A 20 14.09 -3.39 -7.87
N GLN A 21 15.32 -3.64 -8.32
CA GLN A 21 16.52 -3.50 -7.47
C GLN A 21 16.63 -2.09 -6.86
N GLY A 22 17.15 -2.01 -5.63
CA GLY A 22 17.40 -0.76 -4.91
C GLY A 22 16.27 -0.36 -3.96
N TRP A 23 15.10 -0.99 -4.06
CA TRP A 23 13.98 -0.75 -3.16
C TRP A 23 14.04 -1.64 -1.92
N LYS A 24 13.98 -1.02 -0.74
CA LYS A 24 13.76 -1.67 0.54
C LYS A 24 12.26 -1.76 0.83
N VAL A 25 11.80 -2.91 1.30
CA VAL A 25 10.45 -3.08 1.87
C VAL A 25 10.51 -2.73 3.34
N ASN A 26 9.84 -1.66 3.77
CA ASN A 26 9.75 -1.31 5.20
C ASN A 26 8.66 -2.15 5.88
N TYR A 27 7.48 -2.25 5.26
CA TYR A 27 6.39 -3.16 5.65
C TYR A 27 5.52 -3.52 4.44
N ASN A 28 4.79 -4.64 4.54
CA ASN A 28 3.82 -5.09 3.55
C ASN A 28 2.67 -5.86 4.22
N HIS A 29 1.49 -5.26 4.16
CA HIS A 29 0.18 -5.74 4.61
C HIS A 29 -0.84 -5.70 3.46
N PHE A 30 -0.40 -5.52 2.21
CA PHE A 30 -1.27 -5.44 1.04
C PHE A 30 -1.76 -6.86 0.64
N VAL A 31 -2.90 -7.25 1.23
CA VAL A 31 -3.48 -8.59 1.13
C VAL A 31 -4.21 -8.85 -0.18
N GLU A 32 -4.29 -10.12 -0.59
CA GLU A 32 -5.03 -10.60 -1.77
C GLU A 32 -6.54 -10.69 -1.50
N ILE A 33 -7.15 -9.57 -1.12
CA ILE A 33 -8.59 -9.45 -0.94
C ILE A 33 -9.08 -8.35 -1.89
N ASP A 34 -10.06 -8.68 -2.73
CA ASP A 34 -10.67 -7.70 -3.61
C ASP A 34 -11.75 -6.92 -2.83
N PRO A 35 -11.52 -5.61 -2.53
CA PRO A 35 -12.43 -4.84 -1.68
C PRO A 35 -13.84 -4.74 -2.28
N ILE A 36 -13.98 -4.84 -3.61
CA ILE A 36 -15.29 -4.75 -4.29
C ILE A 36 -16.19 -5.97 -3.99
N THR A 37 -15.60 -7.04 -3.47
CA THR A 37 -16.31 -8.29 -3.15
C THR A 37 -16.72 -8.39 -1.69
N LEU A 38 -16.28 -7.44 -0.86
CA LEU A 38 -16.59 -7.41 0.56
C LEU A 38 -17.94 -6.73 0.82
N GLU A 39 -18.70 -7.28 1.75
CA GLU A 39 -19.90 -6.63 2.26
C GLU A 39 -19.51 -5.47 3.21
N PRO A 40 -20.32 -4.41 3.36
CA PRO A 40 -19.97 -3.27 4.19
C PRO A 40 -19.69 -3.57 5.68
N ASN A 41 -20.19 -4.69 6.19
CA ASN A 41 -20.01 -5.13 7.57
C ASN A 41 -19.05 -6.33 7.72
N ASP A 42 -18.25 -6.63 6.69
CA ASP A 42 -17.28 -7.72 6.72
C ASP A 42 -16.09 -7.39 7.64
N ASP A 43 -15.70 -8.31 8.52
CA ASP A 43 -14.56 -8.13 9.42
C ASP A 43 -13.22 -8.00 8.65
N SER A 44 -13.17 -8.38 7.38
CA SER A 44 -11.98 -8.21 6.54
C SER A 44 -11.56 -6.75 6.37
N TRP A 45 -12.46 -5.78 6.60
CA TRP A 45 -12.10 -4.35 6.61
C TRP A 45 -11.02 -4.02 7.64
N PHE A 46 -10.84 -4.82 8.71
CA PHE A 46 -9.73 -4.67 9.66
C PHE A 46 -8.33 -4.85 9.03
N LEU A 47 -8.25 -5.42 7.82
CA LEU A 47 -7.00 -5.55 7.06
C LEU A 47 -6.71 -4.35 6.15
N PHE A 48 -7.67 -3.44 5.99
CA PHE A 48 -7.59 -2.28 5.10
C PHE A 48 -7.33 -1.01 5.92
N THR A 49 -6.05 -0.76 6.22
CA THR A 49 -5.59 0.37 7.06
C THR A 49 -4.91 1.45 6.23
N ASP A 50 -4.62 2.60 6.85
CA ASP A 50 -3.82 3.67 6.23
C ASP A 50 -2.38 3.24 5.86
N SER A 51 -1.91 2.08 6.34
CA SER A 51 -0.52 1.63 6.23
C SER A 51 -0.45 0.21 5.65
N LEU A 52 -0.67 0.07 4.34
CA LEU A 52 -0.67 -1.24 3.66
C LEU A 52 0.69 -1.64 3.10
N LEU A 53 1.46 -0.72 2.55
CA LEU A 53 2.77 -1.03 1.99
C LEU A 53 3.64 0.22 1.99
N GLN A 54 4.90 0.07 2.39
CA GLN A 54 5.88 1.13 2.22
C GLN A 54 7.18 0.59 1.65
N LEU A 55 7.59 1.21 0.55
CA LEU A 55 8.83 0.94 -0.16
C LEU A 55 9.71 2.17 -0.12
N TYR A 56 11.00 1.99 0.10
CA TYR A 56 11.97 3.08 0.16
C TYR A 56 13.15 2.82 -0.78
N HIS A 57 13.45 3.80 -1.63
CA HIS A 57 14.61 3.80 -2.51
C HIS A 57 15.66 4.78 -1.99
N GLU A 58 16.67 4.25 -1.30
CA GLU A 58 17.65 5.04 -0.54
C GLU A 58 18.41 6.03 -1.42
N GLN A 59 18.91 5.59 -2.57
CA GLN A 59 19.77 6.44 -3.41
C GLN A 59 19.01 7.59 -4.06
N SER A 60 17.69 7.46 -4.19
CA SER A 60 16.83 8.54 -4.68
C SER A 60 16.06 9.21 -3.56
N SER A 61 16.21 8.83 -2.29
CA SER A 61 15.39 9.34 -1.18
C SER A 61 13.89 9.38 -1.52
N ILE A 62 13.38 8.36 -2.22
CA ILE A 62 11.97 8.27 -2.60
C ILE A 62 11.30 7.21 -1.73
N THR A 63 10.15 7.58 -1.17
CA THR A 63 9.22 6.67 -0.52
C THR A 63 8.02 6.49 -1.43
N LEU A 64 7.62 5.24 -1.67
CA LEU A 64 6.29 4.91 -2.19
C LEU A 64 5.51 4.31 -1.03
N ASP A 65 4.40 4.94 -0.69
CA ASP A 65 3.50 4.53 0.38
C ASP A 65 2.14 4.18 -0.21
N LEU A 66 1.49 3.17 0.36
CA LEU A 66 0.14 2.72 0.00
C LEU A 66 -0.65 2.54 1.28
N GLY A 67 -1.82 3.16 1.32
CA GLY A 67 -2.84 2.99 2.35
C GLY A 67 -4.22 2.77 1.78
N TRP A 68 -5.18 2.51 2.66
CA TRP A 68 -6.61 2.52 2.40
C TRP A 68 -7.25 3.68 3.17
N VAL A 69 -7.96 4.57 2.49
CA VAL A 69 -8.47 5.82 3.07
C VAL A 69 -9.94 6.06 2.68
N PRO A 70 -10.84 6.31 3.64
CA PRO A 70 -10.67 6.13 5.09
C PRO A 70 -10.33 4.69 5.48
N ASP A 71 -9.56 4.55 6.56
CA ASP A 71 -9.17 3.28 7.18
C ASP A 71 -10.40 2.49 7.67
N ILE A 72 -10.34 1.16 7.57
CA ILE A 72 -11.33 0.19 8.07
C ILE A 72 -12.76 0.57 7.62
N SER A 73 -12.91 0.93 6.35
CA SER A 73 -14.18 1.43 5.81
C SER A 73 -14.43 0.89 4.41
N ALA A 74 -15.67 0.46 4.17
CA ALA A 74 -16.14 0.01 2.87
C ALA A 74 -16.21 1.14 1.83
N GLU A 75 -16.27 2.38 2.29
CA GLU A 75 -16.23 3.60 1.49
C GLU A 75 -14.79 4.05 1.18
N GLY A 76 -13.78 3.31 1.66
CA GLY A 76 -12.39 3.64 1.43
C GLY A 76 -11.91 3.35 0.02
N ASN A 77 -10.66 3.73 -0.22
CA ASN A 77 -9.99 3.56 -1.49
C ASN A 77 -8.50 3.37 -1.27
N TYR A 78 -7.81 2.64 -2.16
CA TYR A 78 -6.36 2.64 -2.11
C TYR A 78 -5.85 4.02 -2.47
N LEU A 79 -4.87 4.51 -1.72
CA LEU A 79 -4.14 5.74 -2.00
C LEU A 79 -2.65 5.41 -2.05
N VAL A 80 -2.05 5.58 -3.23
CA VAL A 80 -0.60 5.51 -3.42
C VAL A 80 -0.05 6.92 -3.41
N SER A 81 0.92 7.19 -2.53
CA SER A 81 1.64 8.46 -2.46
C SER A 81 3.13 8.24 -2.69
N ILE A 82 3.72 9.00 -3.61
CA ILE A 82 5.15 8.97 -3.92
C ILE A 82 5.77 10.26 -3.39
N VAL A 83 6.66 10.13 -2.41
CA VAL A 83 7.21 11.23 -1.63
C VAL A 83 8.73 11.28 -1.80
N LYS A 84 9.28 12.47 -1.98
CA LYS A 84 10.72 12.72 -2.03
C LYS A 84 11.18 13.33 -0.71
N ASN A 85 12.29 12.86 -0.17
CA ASN A 85 12.93 13.44 1.02
C ASN A 85 11.99 13.56 2.24
N ASN A 86 10.99 12.68 2.36
CA ASN A 86 9.96 12.71 3.39
C ASN A 86 9.09 14.01 3.42
N ASP A 87 8.97 14.72 2.29
CA ASP A 87 8.06 15.87 2.14
C ASP A 87 6.61 15.40 1.92
N TRP A 88 5.98 14.90 2.97
CA TRP A 88 4.62 14.34 2.94
C TRP A 88 3.54 15.38 2.62
N GLU A 89 3.83 16.66 2.87
CA GLU A 89 2.93 17.77 2.53
C GLU A 89 2.90 18.05 1.01
N ASN A 90 3.94 17.63 0.29
CA ASN A 90 4.09 17.85 -1.15
C ASN A 90 4.50 16.55 -1.87
N PRO A 91 3.61 15.54 -1.94
CA PRO A 91 3.90 14.31 -2.68
C PRO A 91 4.17 14.64 -4.15
N ILE A 92 5.17 13.97 -4.72
CA ILE A 92 5.49 14.08 -6.15
C ILE A 92 4.31 13.62 -6.99
N LYS A 93 3.62 12.58 -6.50
CA LYS A 93 2.51 11.94 -7.19
C LYS A 93 1.60 11.28 -6.18
N GLU A 94 0.30 11.39 -6.45
CA GLU A 94 -0.73 10.58 -5.81
C GLU A 94 -1.57 9.86 -6.86
N PHE A 95 -2.08 8.70 -6.48
CA PHE A 95 -2.98 7.87 -7.30
C PHE A 95 -3.94 7.12 -6.39
N SER A 96 -5.24 7.19 -6.68
CA SER A 96 -6.27 6.40 -5.99
C SER A 96 -7.04 5.49 -6.93
N SER A 97 -7.42 4.32 -6.42
CA SER A 97 -8.29 3.34 -7.09
C SER A 97 -8.81 2.31 -6.08
N ASP A 98 -10.02 1.79 -6.28
CA ASP A 98 -10.52 0.59 -5.58
C ASP A 98 -10.03 -0.71 -6.25
N ASP A 99 -9.70 -0.66 -7.54
CA ASP A 99 -9.13 -1.77 -8.30
C ASP A 99 -7.65 -2.02 -7.97
N TYR A 100 -7.38 -3.06 -7.18
CA TYR A 100 -6.04 -3.47 -6.77
C TYR A 100 -5.10 -3.75 -7.96
N LYS A 101 -5.62 -4.15 -9.13
CA LYS A 101 -4.79 -4.44 -10.31
C LYS A 101 -4.22 -3.15 -10.87
N LYS A 102 -5.01 -2.07 -10.88
CA LYS A 102 -4.52 -0.73 -11.27
C LYS A 102 -3.49 -0.22 -10.28
N VAL A 103 -3.69 -0.44 -8.98
CA VAL A 103 -2.73 -0.11 -7.93
C VAL A 103 -1.39 -0.83 -8.15
N ILE A 104 -1.43 -2.16 -8.34
CA ILE A 104 -0.24 -2.98 -8.62
C ILE A 104 0.49 -2.50 -9.90
N ALA A 105 -0.25 -2.20 -10.96
CA ALA A 105 0.32 -1.68 -12.20
C ALA A 105 1.00 -0.32 -12.00
N HIS A 106 0.33 0.60 -11.27
CA HIS A 106 0.83 1.93 -10.96
C HIS A 106 2.12 1.86 -10.13
N ILE A 107 2.12 1.07 -9.06
CA ILE A 107 3.30 0.86 -8.20
C ILE A 107 4.46 0.36 -9.05
N GLN A 108 4.30 -0.77 -9.74
CA GLN A 108 5.40 -1.38 -10.51
C GLN A 108 5.94 -0.47 -11.62
N TYR A 109 5.07 0.31 -12.26
CA TYR A 109 5.49 1.33 -13.22
C TYR A 109 6.43 2.34 -12.57
N HIS A 110 6.05 2.90 -11.43
CA HIS A 110 6.85 3.91 -10.74
C HIS A 110 8.12 3.35 -10.10
N LEU A 111 8.09 2.13 -9.56
CA LEU A 111 9.31 1.46 -9.08
C LEU A 111 10.35 1.36 -10.21
N LYS A 112 9.91 0.96 -11.41
CA LYS A 112 10.77 0.86 -12.59
C LYS A 112 11.30 2.22 -13.04
N GLU A 113 10.48 3.26 -13.07
CA GLU A 113 10.91 4.60 -13.51
C GLU A 113 11.93 5.25 -12.55
N VAL A 114 11.73 5.09 -11.23
CA VAL A 114 12.72 5.54 -10.23
C VAL A 114 14.03 4.76 -10.39
N THR A 115 13.97 3.43 -10.48
CA THR A 115 15.18 2.62 -10.66
C THR A 115 15.92 3.03 -11.94
N ARG A 116 15.23 3.25 -13.08
CA ARG A 116 15.86 3.66 -14.35
C ARG A 116 16.45 5.06 -14.33
N SER A 117 15.84 5.98 -13.60
CA SER A 117 16.31 7.37 -13.52
C SER A 117 17.51 7.52 -12.59
N TRP A 118 17.67 6.65 -11.60
CA TRP A 118 18.83 6.68 -10.71
C TRP A 118 20.16 6.26 -11.38
N TRP A 119 20.13 5.38 -12.39
CA TRP A 119 21.33 5.00 -13.14
C TRP A 119 21.82 6.06 -14.14
N LYS A 120 21.14 7.21 -14.23
CA LYS A 120 21.51 8.33 -15.11
C LYS A 120 22.14 9.46 -14.31
#